data_AF-M6EDL3-F1
#
_entry.id   AF-M6EDL3-F1
#
_cell.length_a   1.000
_cell.length_b   1.000
_cell.length_c   1.000
_cell.angle_alpha   90.00
_cell.angle_beta   90.00
_cell.angle_gamma   90.00
#
_symmetry.space_group_name_H-M   'P 1'
#
loop_
_entity.id
_entity.type
_entity.pdbx_description
1 polymer ?
#
loop_
_entity_poly.entity_id
_entity_poly.type
_entity_poly.pdbx_seq_one_letter_code
_entity_poly.pdbx_strand_id
1 'polypeptide(L)' 'MLSIPTRTVSYHLRKMSAAGILIPEGIGKGRRYKLKLKEA' A
#
# COMPACT_ATOMS: atom_id res chain seq x y z
N MET A 1 -13.23 4.64 -10.35
CA MET A 1 -11.85 4.34 -10.75
C MET A 1 -11.01 5.56 -10.37
N LEU A 2 -9.92 5.41 -9.61
CA LEU A 2 -9.06 6.56 -9.31
C LEU A 2 -8.47 7.06 -10.64
N SER A 3 -8.62 8.34 -10.97
CA SER A 3 -8.04 8.98 -12.17
C SER A 3 -6.51 9.12 -12.09
N ILE A 4 -5.84 8.22 -11.36
CA ILE A 4 -4.43 8.27 -11.02
C ILE A 4 -3.73 7.08 -11.69
N PRO A 5 -2.57 7.28 -12.33
CA PRO A 5 -1.81 6.18 -12.91
C PRO A 5 -1.49 5.10 -11.87
N THR A 6 -1.65 3.84 -12.25
CA THR A 6 -1.36 2.68 -11.39
C THR A 6 0.07 2.66 -10.86
N ARG A 7 1.02 3.18 -11.65
CA ARG A 7 2.42 3.35 -11.25
C ARG A 7 2.58 4.35 -10.10
N THR A 8 1.85 5.46 -10.14
CA THR A 8 1.83 6.48 -9.09
C THR A 8 1.25 5.90 -7.80
N VAL A 9 0.11 5.21 -7.90
CA VAL A 9 -0.49 4.51 -6.74
C VAL A 9 0.49 3.49 -6.14
N SER A 10 1.13 2.67 -6.98
CA SER A 10 2.11 1.66 -6.53
C SER A 10 3.33 2.29 -5.85
N TYR A 11 3.79 3.44 -6.35
CA TYR A 11 4.90 4.19 -5.74
C TYR A 11 4.55 4.65 -4.33
N HIS A 12 3.39 5.28 -4.15
CA HIS A 12 2.96 5.77 -2.84
C HIS A 12 2.68 4.63 -1.85
N LEU A 13 2.04 3.54 -2.28
CA LEU A 13 1.81 2.36 -1.43
C LEU A 13 3.13 1.74 -0.94
N ARG A 14 4.16 1.67 -1.79
CA ARG A 14 5.51 1.23 -1.37
C ARG A 14 6.13 2.17 -0.34
N LYS A 15 6.03 3.49 -0.54
CA LYS A 15 6.54 4.49 0.41
C LYS A 15 5.85 4.41 1.77
N MET A 16 4.52 4.30 1.79
CA MET A 16 3.73 4.17 3.02
C MET A 16 4.02 2.84 3.74
N SER A 17 4.27 1.77 2.98
CA SER A 17 4.68 0.49 3.56
C SER A 17 6.08 0.55 4.17
N ALA A 18 7.05 1.17 3.49
CA ALA A 18 8.39 1.40 4.03
C ALA A 18 8.38 2.29 5.28
N ALA A 19 7.44 3.22 5.37
CA ALA A 19 7.20 4.05 6.55
C ALA A 19 6.48 3.30 7.70
N GLY A 20 6.14 2.03 7.52
CA GLY A 20 5.47 1.21 8.54
C GLY A 20 3.98 1.52 8.72
N ILE A 21 3.38 2.35 7.87
CA ILE A 21 1.96 2.72 7.90
C ILE A 21 1.10 1.61 7.29
N LEU A 22 1.59 0.97 6.23
CA LEU A 22 0.90 -0.13 5.54
C LEU A 22 1.66 -1.43 5.67
N ILE A 23 0.92 -2.52 5.91
CA ILE A 23 1.44 -3.89 5.91
C ILE A 23 1.06 -4.54 4.58
N PRO A 24 2.03 -4.89 3.72
CA PRO A 24 1.75 -5.58 2.48
C PRO A 24 1.38 -7.04 2.78
N GLU A 25 0.32 -7.52 2.14
CA GLU A 25 -0.18 -8.89 2.27
C GLU A 25 -0.17 -9.55 0.89
N GLY A 26 0.50 -10.69 0.78
CA GLY A 26 0.66 -11.43 -0.48
C GLY A 26 1.77 -10.90 -1.41
N ILE A 27 1.90 -11.59 -2.55
CA ILE A 27 2.99 -11.42 -3.52
C ILE A 27 2.40 -11.29 -4.93
N GLY A 28 3.06 -10.52 -5.81
CA GLY A 28 2.71 -10.42 -7.23
C GLY A 28 1.46 -9.58 -7.53
N LYS A 29 0.71 -9.97 -8.57
CA LYS A 29 -0.48 -9.23 -9.08
C LYS A 29 -1.63 -9.10 -8.07
N GLY A 30 -1.65 -9.94 -7.03
CA GLY A 30 -2.68 -9.93 -5.99
C GLY A 30 -2.25 -9.27 -4.68
N ARG A 31 -1.10 -8.59 -4.63
CA ARG A 31 -0.62 -7.95 -3.40
C ARG A 31 -1.63 -6.91 -2.91
N ARG A 32 -2.05 -7.06 -1.65
CA ARG A 32 -2.94 -6.13 -0.94
C ARG A 32 -2.13 -5.37 0.12
N TYR A 33 -2.73 -4.31 0.65
CA TYR A 33 -2.14 -3.52 1.73
C TYR A 33 -3.18 -3.36 2.84
N LYS A 34 -2.81 -3.72 4.07
CA LYS A 34 -3.59 -3.46 5.28
C LYS A 34 -3.04 -2.24 6.00
N LEU A 35 -3.92 -1.41 6.53
CA LEU A 35 -3.52 -0.27 7.35
C LEU A 35 -3.04 -0.77 8.71
N LYS A 36 -1.86 -0.34 9.15
CA LYS A 36 -1.39 -0.59 10.51
C LYS A 36 -2.09 0.41 11.43
N LEU A 37 -3.30 0.07 11.85
CA LEU A 37 -3.96 0.79 12.93
C LEU A 37 -3.16 0.50 14.20
N LYS A 38 -2.47 1.53 14.72
CA LYS A 38 -2.05 1.51 16.11
C LYS A 38 -3.33 1.75 16.89
N GLU A 39 -3.82 0.76 17.63
CA GLU A 39 -4.80 1.04 18.68
C GLU A 39 -4.20 2.14 19.55
N ALA A 40 -4.92 3.26 19.61
CA ALA A 40 -4.56 4.43 20.41
C ALA A 40 -5.02 4.22 21.85
#